data_AF-A0A372KK57-F1
#
_entry.id   AF-A0A372KK57-F1
#
_cell.length_a   1.000
_cell.length_b   1.000
_cell.length_c   1.000
_cell.angle_alpha   90.00
_cell.angle_beta   90.00
_cell.angle_gamma   90.00
#
_symmetry.space_group_name_H-M   'P 1'
#
loop_
_entity.id
_entity.type
_entity.pdbx_description
1 polymer ?
#
loop_
_entity_poly.entity_id
_entity_poly.type
_entity_poly.pdbx_seq_one_letter_code
_entity_poly.pdbx_strand_id
1 'polypeptide(L)' 'MTLTDKKIQNLQDVVKDYTSFNEGEIFQIPGKAEYYQVVNSVDETTQALAVVPVDNIKGDNPDYSQTAIVVAGT' A
#
# COMPACT_ATOMS: atom_id res chain seq x y z
N MET A 1 13.21 -6.47 -0.33
CA MET A 1 13.28 -5.60 0.88
C MET A 1 12.27 -6.13 1.89
N THR A 2 12.60 -6.22 3.18
CA THR A 2 11.64 -6.71 4.19
C THR A 2 10.73 -5.58 4.69
N LEU A 3 9.43 -5.84 4.78
CA LEU A 3 8.45 -4.91 5.34
C LEU A 3 8.62 -4.84 6.87
N THR A 4 9.10 -3.72 7.40
CA THR A 4 9.30 -3.52 8.85
C THR A 4 8.04 -2.93 9.50
N ASP A 5 7.81 -3.14 10.80
CA ASP A 5 6.67 -2.57 11.55
C ASP A 5 6.50 -1.07 11.33
N LYS A 6 7.60 -0.32 11.24
CA LYS A 6 7.58 1.12 10.95
C LYS A 6 7.00 1.41 9.56
N LYS A 7 7.27 0.58 8.56
CA LYS A 7 6.68 0.74 7.21
C LYS A 7 5.18 0.46 7.24
N ILE A 8 4.75 -0.56 7.99
CA ILE A 8 3.33 -0.88 8.18
C ILE A 8 2.58 0.25 8.88
N GLN A 9 3.18 0.90 9.89
CA GLN A 9 2.59 2.09 10.52
C GLN A 9 2.43 3.25 9.54
N ASN A 10 3.47 3.53 8.74
CA ASN A 10 3.36 4.57 7.70
C ASN A 10 2.28 4.22 6.66
N LEU A 11 2.16 2.95 6.28
CA LEU A 11 1.11 2.47 5.37
C LEU A 11 -0.29 2.63 5.95
N GLN A 12 -0.47 2.42 7.26
CA GLN A 12 -1.75 2.65 7.95
C GLN A 12 -2.13 4.13 7.98
N ASP A 13 -1.17 5.02 8.23
CA ASP A 13 -1.41 6.46 8.21
C ASP A 13 -1.87 6.92 6.82
N VAL A 14 -1.20 6.43 5.78
CA VAL A 14 -1.54 6.83 4.40
C VAL A 14 -2.73 6.07 3.82
N VAL A 15 -3.18 4.98 4.45
CA VAL A 15 -4.32 4.20 3.96
C VAL A 15 -5.55 5.08 3.83
N LYS A 16 -5.76 6.01 4.77
CA LYS A 16 -6.89 6.95 4.73
C LYS A 16 -6.86 7.87 3.50
N ASP A 17 -5.66 8.16 2.98
CA ASP A 17 -5.46 8.99 1.81
C ASP A 17 -5.49 8.16 0.51
N TYR A 18 -5.24 6.85 0.59
CA TYR A 18 -5.11 5.93 -0.55
C TYR A 18 -6.22 4.87 -0.64
N THR A 19 -7.21 4.83 0.25
CA THR A 19 -8.37 3.90 0.17
C THR A 19 -9.22 4.12 -1.07
N SER A 20 -9.19 5.34 -1.62
CA SER A 20 -9.84 5.68 -2.89
C SER A 20 -9.10 5.16 -4.13
N PHE A 21 -7.91 4.55 -3.97
CA PHE A 21 -7.15 4.01 -5.08
C PHE A 21 -7.74 2.67 -5.51
N ASN A 22 -7.75 2.44 -6.82
CA ASN A 22 -8.25 1.21 -7.40
C ASN A 22 -7.14 0.16 -7.50
N GLU A 23 -7.54 -1.10 -7.65
CA GLU A 23 -6.62 -2.19 -7.95
C GLU A 23 -5.78 -1.87 -9.20
N GLY A 24 -4.46 -2.04 -9.09
CA GLY A 24 -3.48 -1.74 -10.14
C GLY A 24 -2.88 -0.34 -10.07
N GLU A 25 -3.41 0.57 -9.24
CA GLU A 25 -2.80 1.89 -9.07
C GLU A 25 -1.52 1.82 -8.23
N ILE A 26 -0.55 2.67 -8.58
CA ILE A 26 0.75 2.71 -7.92
C ILE A 26 0.91 4.07 -7.25
N PHE A 27 1.33 4.06 -5.99
CA PHE A 27 1.59 5.26 -5.23
C PHE A 27 2.95 5.19 -4.55
N GLN A 28 3.46 6.35 -4.20
CA GLN A 28 4.70 6.50 -3.45
C GLN A 28 4.38 7.01 -2.05
N ILE A 29 5.04 6.46 -1.03
CA ILE A 29 4.90 7.03 0.32
C ILE A 29 5.58 8.41 0.35
N PRO A 30 4.87 9.48 0.73
CA PRO A 30 5.44 10.83 0.78
C PRO A 30 6.68 10.89 1.68
N GLY A 31 7.76 11.44 1.15
CA GLY A 31 9.04 11.54 1.87
C GLY A 31 9.89 10.26 1.86
N LYS A 32 9.48 9.20 1.14
CA LYS A 32 10.26 7.97 0.98
C LYS A 32 10.39 7.56 -0.48
N ALA A 33 11.53 6.98 -0.85
CA ALA A 33 11.74 6.36 -2.16
C ALA A 33 11.18 4.93 -2.21
N GLU A 34 9.95 4.74 -1.70
CA GLU A 34 9.27 3.44 -1.65
C GLU A 34 7.97 3.53 -2.43
N TYR A 35 7.78 2.62 -3.39
CA TYR A 35 6.61 2.55 -4.25
C TYR A 35 5.81 1.31 -3.89
N TYR A 36 4.49 1.46 -3.95
CA TYR A 36 3.56 0.40 -3.64
C TYR A 36 2.47 0.35 -4.70
N GLN A 37 2.17 -0.84 -5.18
CA GLN A 37 1.04 -1.10 -6.06
C GLN A 37 -0.13 -1.63 -5.24
N VAL A 38 -1.31 -1.08 -5.46
CA VAL A 38 -2.57 -1.56 -4.89
C VAL A 38 -2.94 -2.87 -5.58
N VAL A 39 -3.08 -3.91 -4.80
CA VAL A 39 -3.56 -5.23 -5.25
C VAL A 39 -5.04 -5.39 -4.95
N ASN A 40 -5.54 -4.73 -3.90
CA ASN A 40 -6.96 -4.73 -3.57
C ASN A 40 -7.28 -3.53 -2.68
N SER A 41 -8.43 -2.92 -2.86
CA SER A 41 -8.96 -1.87 -2.00
C SER A 41 -10.41 -2.17 -1.61
N VAL A 42 -10.71 -1.97 -0.33
CA VAL A 42 -12.05 -2.09 0.25
C VAL A 42 -12.35 -0.77 0.93
N ASP A 43 -13.41 -0.09 0.47
CA ASP A 43 -13.87 1.20 1.01
C ASP A 43 -15.34 1.08 1.48
N GLU A 44 -15.59 0.16 2.40
CA GLU A 44 -16.92 -0.02 3.03
C GLU A 44 -16.87 0.37 4.52
N THR A 45 -17.60 -0.32 5.40
CA THR A 45 -17.54 -0.09 6.86
C THR A 45 -16.16 -0.34 7.47
N THR A 46 -15.30 -1.05 6.74
CA THR A 46 -13.91 -1.26 7.11
C THR A 46 -13.07 -0.92 5.89
N GLN A 47 -12.19 0.05 6.06
CA GLN A 47 -11.28 0.48 5.02
C GLN A 47 -10.07 -0.44 5.04
N ALA A 48 -9.79 -1.14 3.95
CA ALA A 48 -8.62 -2.01 3.83
C ALA A 48 -7.92 -1.79 2.49
N LEU A 49 -6.59 -1.76 2.52
CA LEU A 49 -5.76 -1.65 1.33
C LEU A 49 -4.70 -2.74 1.36
N ALA A 50 -4.72 -3.60 0.34
CA ALA A 50 -3.69 -4.58 0.09
C ALA A 50 -2.70 -3.98 -0.90
N VAL A 51 -1.43 -3.92 -0.52
CA VAL A 51 -0.37 -3.32 -1.32
C VAL A 51 0.84 -4.23 -1.42
N VAL A 52 1.52 -4.14 -2.55
CA VAL A 52 2.80 -4.83 -2.78
C VAL A 52 3.89 -3.81 -3.07
N PRO A 53 5.08 -3.96 -2.49
CA PRO A 53 6.20 -3.10 -2.83
C PRO A 53 6.64 -3.37 -4.28
N VAL A 54 6.92 -2.28 -5.00
CA VAL A 54 7.40 -2.28 -6.39
C VAL A 54 8.66 -1.42 -6.48
N ASP A 55 9.47 -1.66 -7.50
CA ASP A 55 10.75 -0.96 -7.67
C ASP A 55 10.56 0.49 -8.17
N ASN A 56 9.43 0.78 -8.83
CA ASN A 56 9.17 2.08 -9.46
C ASN A 56 7.67 2.41 -9.59
N ILE A 57 7.39 3.66 -10.00
CA ILE A 57 6.02 4.15 -10.29
C ILE A 57 5.33 3.44 -11.47
N LYS A 58 6.06 2.61 -12.23
CA LYS A 58 5.49 1.79 -13.31
C LYS A 58 5.04 0.41 -12.81
N GLY A 59 5.33 0.05 -11.56
CA GLY A 59 4.95 -1.23 -10.98
C GLY A 59 5.87 -2.37 -11.42
N ASP A 60 7.12 -2.07 -11.82
CA ASP A 60 8.08 -3.11 -12.15
C ASP A 60 8.49 -3.92 -10.91
N ASN A 61 8.65 -5.23 -11.09
CA ASN A 61 8.99 -6.22 -10.06
C ASN A 61 8.12 -6.15 -8.79
N PRO A 62 6.80 -6.38 -8.88
CA PRO A 62 5.95 -6.49 -7.70
C PRO A 62 6.38 -7.69 -6.85
N ASP A 63 6.83 -7.42 -5.62
CA ASP A 63 7.20 -8.47 -4.67
C ASP A 63 5.96 -8.92 -3.89
N TYR A 64 5.17 -9.79 -4.51
CA TYR A 64 3.98 -10.40 -3.89
C TYR A 64 4.30 -11.22 -2.62
N SER A 65 5.56 -11.63 -2.42
CA SER A 65 5.99 -12.32 -1.20
C SER A 65 6.00 -11.39 0.02
N GLN A 66 5.98 -10.08 -0.20
CA GLN A 66 5.94 -9.03 0.81
C GLN A 66 4.63 -8.23 0.75
N THR A 67 3.53 -8.88 0.38
CA THR A 67 2.20 -8.24 0.38
C THR A 67 1.84 -7.77 1.78
N ALA A 68 1.47 -6.50 1.89
CA ALA A 68 1.01 -5.87 3.12
C ALA A 68 -0.49 -5.62 3.01
N ILE A 69 -1.25 -6.04 4.01
CA ILE A 69 -2.65 -5.64 4.14
C ILE A 69 -2.73 -4.70 5.33
N VAL A 70 -3.13 -3.46 5.05
CA VAL A 70 -3.37 -2.45 6.07
C VAL A 70 -4.85 -2.18 6.17
N VAL A 71 -5.35 -2.14 7.40
CA VAL A 71 -6.77 -1.98 7.69
C VAL A 71 -6.93 -0.77 8.59
N ALA A 72 -7.75 0.18 8.17
CA ALA A 72 -8.23 1.27 8.99
C ALA A 72 -9.69 1.01 9.33
N GLY A 73 -9.97 0.83 10.62
CA GLY A 73 -11.33 0.97 11.13
C GLY A 73 -11.72 2.45 11.13
N THR A 74 -12.98 2.74 10.79
CA THR A 74 -13.61 4.04 11.07
C THR A 74 -13.69 4.31 12.56
#